data_AF-A0A1M6IDY2-F1
#
_entry.id   AF-A0A1M6IDY2-F1
#
_cell.length_a   1.000
_cell.length_b   1.000
_cell.length_c   1.000
_cell.angle_alpha   90.00
_cell.angle_beta   90.00
_cell.angle_gamma   90.00
#
_symmetry.space_group_name_H-M   'P 1'
#
loop_
_entity.id
_entity.type
_entity.pdbx_description
1 polymer ?
#
loop_
_entity_poly.entity_id
_entity_poly.type
_entity_poly.pdbx_seq_one_letter_code
_entity_poly.pdbx_strand_id
1 'polypeptide(L)'
;MNMSELYSEFLFRYQTDAAPRKISINAYCISEGIEYRNFIKWYRDNKNHLRDSEMEEIRLNPLTVTGLPKSGLSSSEVVTSKPLVEEFNVVSFHLKLSNGIEINKENANLVSVTRLL
;
A
#
# COMPACT_ATOMS: atom_id res chain seq x y z
N MET A 1 7.45 -27.58 1.61
CA MET A 1 6.74 -26.43 1.01
C MET A 1 7.78 -25.53 0.38
N ASN A 2 7.71 -25.31 -0.93
CA ASN A 2 8.67 -24.44 -1.59
C ASN A 2 8.25 -22.96 -1.37
N MET A 3 9.21 -22.03 -1.38
CA MET A 3 8.92 -20.60 -1.11
C MET A 3 7.90 -20.00 -2.09
N SER A 4 7.86 -20.49 -3.33
CA SER A 4 6.93 -20.00 -4.35
C SER A 4 5.48 -20.42 -4.07
N GLU A 5 5.27 -21.65 -3.66
CA GLU A 5 3.99 -22.24 -3.28
C GLU A 5 3.43 -21.55 -2.03
N LEU A 6 4.29 -21.23 -1.06
CA LEU A 6 3.92 -20.44 0.11
C LEU A 6 3.41 -19.06 -0.28
N TYR A 7 4.10 -18.35 -1.19
CA TYR A 7 3.68 -17.02 -1.62
C TYR A 7 2.43 -17.04 -2.51
N SER A 8 2.27 -18.05 -3.36
CA SER A 8 1.03 -18.25 -4.13
C SER A 8 -0.17 -18.49 -3.22
N GLU A 9 -0.04 -19.37 -2.24
CA GLU A 9 -1.10 -19.67 -1.28
C GLU A 9 -1.43 -18.46 -0.40
N PHE A 10 -0.40 -17.76 0.09
CA PHE A 10 -0.60 -16.49 0.81
C PHE A 10 -1.34 -15.46 -0.04
N LEU A 11 -0.97 -15.35 -1.32
CA LEU A 11 -1.60 -14.40 -2.21
C LEU A 11 -3.07 -14.75 -2.48
N PHE A 12 -3.38 -16.02 -2.68
CA PHE A 12 -4.75 -16.49 -2.84
C PHE A 12 -5.61 -16.17 -1.60
N ARG A 13 -5.10 -16.47 -0.40
CA ARG A 13 -5.77 -16.14 0.87
C ARG A 13 -5.95 -14.64 1.07
N TYR A 14 -4.96 -13.83 0.70
CA TYR A 14 -5.09 -12.37 0.72
C TYR A 14 -6.24 -11.88 -0.17
N GLN A 15 -6.32 -12.38 -1.42
CA GLN A 15 -7.34 -11.95 -2.37
C GLN A 15 -8.76 -12.36 -1.95
N THR A 16 -8.89 -13.55 -1.33
CA THR A 16 -10.18 -14.11 -0.92
C THR A 16 -10.69 -13.53 0.41
N ASP A 17 -9.83 -13.38 1.41
CA ASP A 17 -10.26 -13.03 2.77
C ASP A 17 -9.97 -11.59 3.18
N ALA A 18 -8.77 -11.09 2.84
CA ALA A 18 -8.24 -9.84 3.37
C ALA A 18 -8.56 -8.62 2.47
N ALA A 19 -8.45 -8.80 1.15
CA ALA A 19 -8.71 -7.74 0.18
C ALA A 19 -10.18 -7.25 0.21
N PRO A 20 -11.22 -8.11 0.31
CA PRO A 20 -12.61 -7.65 0.44
C PRO A 20 -12.87 -6.86 1.72
N ARG A 21 -12.09 -7.15 2.78
CA ARG A 21 -12.12 -6.44 4.07
C ARG A 21 -11.30 -5.16 4.06
N LYS A 22 -10.71 -4.78 2.90
CA LYS A 22 -9.85 -3.60 2.72
C LYS A 22 -8.60 -3.61 3.61
N ILE A 23 -8.12 -4.81 3.99
CA ILE A 23 -6.84 -4.97 4.68
C ILE A 23 -5.75 -4.79 3.63
N SER A 24 -4.77 -3.93 3.90
CA SER A 24 -3.62 -3.76 2.99
C SER A 24 -2.75 -5.02 2.97
N ILE A 25 -2.17 -5.34 1.81
CA ILE A 25 -1.22 -6.45 1.67
C ILE A 25 -0.06 -6.39 2.67
N ASN A 26 0.38 -5.18 3.05
CA ASN A 26 1.42 -4.99 4.06
C ASN A 26 0.93 -5.39 5.46
N ALA A 27 -0.27 -4.96 5.85
CA ALA A 27 -0.86 -5.37 7.12
C ALA A 27 -1.09 -6.88 7.19
N TYR A 28 -1.47 -7.50 6.06
CA TYR A 28 -1.66 -8.94 5.96
C TYR A 28 -0.34 -9.72 5.98
N CYS A 29 0.73 -9.20 5.36
CA CYS A 29 2.09 -9.72 5.52
C CYS A 29 2.50 -9.79 6.99
N ILE A 30 2.25 -8.71 7.76
CA ILE A 30 2.57 -8.67 9.19
C ILE A 30 1.75 -9.71 9.97
N SER A 31 0.44 -9.84 9.70
CA SER A 31 -0.41 -10.81 10.42
C SER A 31 -0.03 -12.26 10.14
N GLU A 32 0.42 -12.56 8.92
CA GLU A 32 0.83 -13.91 8.51
C GLU A 32 2.33 -14.19 8.76
N GLY A 33 3.08 -13.24 9.34
CA GLY A 33 4.51 -13.40 9.60
C GLY A 33 5.37 -13.45 8.33
N ILE A 34 4.88 -12.89 7.23
CA ILE A 34 5.57 -12.85 5.94
C ILE A 34 6.36 -11.55 5.80
N GLU A 35 7.65 -11.66 5.50
CA GLU A 35 8.47 -10.50 5.19
C GLU A 35 8.02 -9.85 3.88
N TYR A 36 7.42 -8.66 3.99
CA TYR A 36 6.86 -7.91 2.85
C TYR A 36 7.87 -7.72 1.71
N ARG A 37 9.15 -7.46 2.05
CA ARG A 37 10.22 -7.25 1.06
C ARG A 37 10.45 -8.46 0.16
N ASN A 38 10.39 -9.66 0.72
CA ASN A 38 10.61 -10.89 -0.03
C ASN A 38 9.37 -11.22 -0.86
N PHE A 39 8.17 -11.07 -0.28
CA PHE A 39 6.91 -11.26 -0.99
C PHE A 39 6.79 -10.31 -2.19
N ILE A 40 7.05 -9.02 -2.01
CA ILE A 40 6.88 -8.04 -3.10
C ILE A 40 7.92 -8.23 -4.22
N LYS A 41 9.11 -8.76 -3.89
CA LYS A 41 10.10 -9.15 -4.89
C LYS A 41 9.59 -10.35 -5.70
N TRP A 42 9.20 -11.42 -5.02
CA TRP A 42 8.63 -12.60 -5.65
C TRP A 42 7.40 -12.26 -6.51
N TYR A 43 6.48 -11.43 -6.01
CA TYR A 43 5.29 -11.03 -6.74
C TYR A 43 5.63 -10.31 -8.04
N ARG A 44 6.60 -9.38 -8.02
CA ARG A 44 7.03 -8.68 -9.24
C ARG A 44 7.65 -9.63 -10.27
N ASP A 45 8.47 -10.56 -9.79
CA ASP A 45 9.15 -11.54 -10.64
C ASP A 45 8.16 -12.53 -11.28
N ASN A 46 7.01 -12.79 -10.63
CA ASN A 46 6.03 -13.79 -11.07
C ASN A 46 4.72 -13.20 -11.63
N LYS A 47 4.47 -11.89 -11.51
CA LYS A 47 3.22 -11.22 -11.92
C LYS A 47 2.80 -11.55 -13.35
N ASN A 48 3.76 -11.63 -14.28
CA ASN A 48 3.45 -11.88 -15.68
C ASN A 48 2.90 -13.31 -15.91
N HIS A 49 3.36 -14.29 -15.12
CA HIS A 49 2.91 -15.67 -15.19
C HIS A 49 1.59 -15.88 -14.43
N LEU A 50 1.34 -15.07 -13.38
CA LEU A 50 0.09 -15.07 -12.63
C LEU A 50 -1.09 -14.50 -13.45
N ARG A 51 -0.83 -13.62 -14.43
CA ARG A 51 -1.87 -13.03 -15.30
C ARG A 51 -2.51 -14.03 -16.25
N ASP A 52 -1.79 -15.08 -16.66
CA ASP A 52 -2.32 -16.14 -17.52
C ASP A 52 -3.09 -17.20 -16.72
N SER A 53 -3.01 -17.16 -15.38
CA SER A 53 -3.57 -18.12 -14.43
C SER A 53 -4.65 -17.44 -13.57
N GLU A 54 -5.84 -17.17 -14.14
CA GLU A 54 -7.13 -16.87 -13.46
C GLU A 54 -7.18 -15.95 -12.22
N MET A 55 -6.10 -15.27 -11.84
CA MET A 55 -6.05 -14.38 -10.68
C MET A 55 -6.21 -12.96 -11.17
N GLU A 56 -7.42 -12.42 -10.99
CA GLU A 56 -7.70 -11.00 -11.18
C GLU A 56 -6.62 -10.17 -10.50
N GLU A 57 -6.08 -9.24 -11.29
CA GLU A 57 -4.98 -8.35 -10.95
C GLU A 57 -5.09 -7.89 -9.50
N ILE A 58 -4.09 -8.21 -8.67
CA ILE A 58 -3.93 -7.46 -7.42
C ILE A 58 -3.78 -6.01 -7.86
N ARG A 59 -4.82 -5.21 -7.65
CA ARG A 59 -4.70 -3.76 -7.64
C ARG A 59 -3.87 -3.42 -6.41
N LEU A 60 -2.57 -3.65 -6.53
CA LEU A 60 -1.58 -2.96 -5.73
C LEU A 60 -1.69 -1.51 -6.16
N ASN A 61 -2.69 -0.82 -5.60
CA ASN A 61 -2.68 0.62 -5.60
C ASN A 61 -1.31 0.98 -4.99
N PRO A 62 -0.44 1.66 -5.74
CA PRO A 62 0.81 2.16 -5.17
C PRO A 62 0.40 2.91 -3.92
N LEU A 63 0.86 2.49 -2.73
CA LEU A 63 0.46 2.98 -1.40
C LEU A 63 -0.15 4.39 -1.50
N THR A 64 -1.47 4.45 -1.73
CA THR A 64 -2.14 5.73 -1.79
C THR A 64 -2.35 6.06 -0.34
N VAL A 65 -1.42 6.85 0.21
CA VAL A 65 -1.65 7.59 1.45
C VAL A 65 -3.05 8.18 1.33
N THR A 66 -3.97 7.65 2.13
CA THR A 66 -5.39 7.94 2.00
C THR A 66 -5.60 9.38 2.44
N GLY A 67 -5.81 10.29 1.48
CA GLY A 67 -5.96 11.71 1.80
C GLY A 67 -6.06 12.71 0.65
N LEU A 68 -6.48 12.32 -0.57
CA LEU A 68 -6.79 13.31 -1.61
C LEU A 68 -8.20 13.11 -2.18
N PRO A 69 -9.07 14.16 -2.18
CA PRO A 69 -10.37 14.08 -2.81
C PRO A 69 -10.22 14.03 -4.33
N LYS A 70 -10.80 13.00 -4.96
CA LYS A 70 -10.96 12.92 -6.41
C LYS A 70 -12.03 13.92 -6.85
N SER A 71 -11.66 14.91 -7.66
CA SER A 71 -12.61 15.82 -8.30
C SER A 71 -12.84 15.42 -9.76
N GLY A 72 -14.09 15.04 -10.05
CA GLY A 72 -14.75 15.02 -11.38
C GLY A 72 -14.46 13.81 -12.28
N LEU A 73 -15.42 13.15 -12.92
CA LEU A 73 -16.88 13.25 -12.95
C LEU A 73 -17.41 12.04 -13.74
N SER A 74 -18.41 11.29 -13.22
CA SER A 74 -19.52 10.68 -14.00
C SER A 74 -20.33 9.70 -13.12
N SER A 75 -21.48 10.19 -12.68
CA SER A 75 -22.77 9.52 -12.37
C SER A 75 -22.80 8.05 -11.88
N SER A 76 -23.09 7.84 -10.59
CA SER A 76 -24.38 7.27 -10.14
C SER A 76 -24.44 7.29 -8.60
N GLU A 77 -25.59 7.67 -8.06
CA GLU A 77 -25.88 7.88 -6.63
C GLU A 77 -25.68 6.62 -5.78
N VAL A 78 -24.89 6.70 -4.70
CA VAL A 78 -25.24 6.05 -3.41
C VAL A 78 -24.61 6.85 -2.25
N VAL A 79 -25.48 7.29 -1.36
CA VAL A 79 -25.24 7.91 -0.05
C VAL A 79 -24.24 7.11 0.78
N THR A 80 -23.20 7.74 1.36
CA THR A 80 -22.64 7.44 2.71
C THR A 80 -21.53 8.43 3.10
N SER A 81 -21.60 8.87 4.36
CA SER A 81 -20.84 9.86 5.14
C SER A 81 -19.36 10.15 4.78
N LYS A 82 -19.02 11.45 4.73
CA LYS A 82 -17.66 12.01 4.69
C LYS A 82 -16.79 11.46 5.85
N PRO A 83 -15.56 10.98 5.61
CA PRO A 83 -14.61 10.79 6.69
C PRO A 83 -13.99 12.16 7.04
N LEU A 84 -14.03 12.52 8.32
CA LEU A 84 -13.26 13.62 8.87
C LEU A 84 -11.77 13.24 8.74
N VAL A 85 -11.07 13.81 7.76
CA VAL A 85 -9.63 13.61 7.62
C VAL A 85 -8.97 14.44 8.71
N GLU A 86 -8.52 13.78 9.78
CA GLU A 86 -7.69 14.43 10.79
C GLU A 86 -6.38 14.90 10.14
N GLU A 87 -6.16 16.21 10.13
CA GLU A 87 -4.93 16.80 9.63
C GLU A 87 -3.79 16.55 10.64
N PHE A 88 -2.97 15.54 10.37
CA PHE A 88 -1.77 15.28 11.16
C PHE A 88 -0.66 16.27 10.78
N ASN A 89 -0.26 17.09 11.76
CA ASN A 89 0.87 18.01 11.64
C ASN A 89 2.14 17.37 12.18
N VAL A 90 3.22 17.43 11.39
CA VAL A 90 4.55 16.95 11.76
C VAL A 90 5.35 18.14 12.31
N VAL A 91 5.67 18.08 13.60
CA VAL A 91 6.46 19.14 14.27
C VAL A 91 7.88 19.22 13.69
N SER A 92 8.52 18.08 13.45
CA SER A 92 9.85 18.01 12.84
C SER A 92 10.09 16.69 12.11
N PHE A 93 10.74 16.76 10.95
CA PHE A 93 11.19 15.64 10.14
C PHE A 93 12.64 15.86 9.72
N HIS A 94 13.49 14.87 10.01
CA HIS A 94 14.90 14.85 9.64
C HIS A 94 15.21 13.55 8.87
N LEU A 95 15.75 13.68 7.66
CA LEU A 95 16.17 12.56 6.82
C LEU A 95 17.65 12.73 6.48
N LYS A 96 18.45 11.71 6.79
CA LYS A 96 19.88 11.64 6.46
C LYS A 96 20.16 10.47 5.54
N LEU A 97 20.69 10.76 4.36
CA LEU A 97 21.05 9.76 3.36
C LEU A 97 22.52 9.33 3.54
N SER A 98 22.84 8.12 3.11
CA SER A 98 24.21 7.55 3.21
C SER A 98 25.25 8.33 2.39
N ASN A 99 24.81 9.10 1.40
CA ASN A 99 25.66 9.99 0.61
C ASN A 99 25.90 11.37 1.30
N GLY A 100 25.44 11.55 2.54
CA GLY A 100 25.64 12.77 3.33
C GLY A 100 24.60 13.87 3.10
N ILE A 101 23.59 13.65 2.25
CA ILE A 101 22.49 14.59 2.08
C ILE A 101 21.58 14.56 3.31
N GLU A 102 21.25 15.74 3.84
CA GLU A 102 20.33 15.91 4.96
C GLU A 102 19.13 16.79 4.56
N ILE A 103 17.93 16.36 4.88
CA ILE A 103 16.67 17.08 4.67
C ILE A 103 16.02 17.33 6.01
N ASN A 104 15.79 18.59 6.32
CA ASN A 104 15.11 19.05 7.54
C ASN A 104 13.80 19.74 7.15
N LYS A 105 12.70 19.34 7.79
CA LYS A 105 11.41 20.02 7.68
C LYS A 105 10.77 20.17 9.05
N GLU A 106 10.44 21.40 9.41
CA GLU A 106 9.70 21.74 10.62
C GLU A 106 8.27 22.13 10.25
N ASN A 107 7.33 21.86 11.17
CA ASN A 107 5.93 22.30 11.07
C ASN A 107 5.27 21.98 9.72
N ALA A 108 5.48 20.75 9.24
CA ALA A 108 5.06 20.31 7.92
C ALA A 108 3.82 19.40 8.01
N ASN A 109 2.93 19.47 7.03
CA ASN A 109 1.82 18.51 6.96
C ASN A 109 2.36 17.10 6.66
N LEU A 110 1.78 16.06 7.27
CA LEU A 110 2.19 14.67 7.06
C LEU A 110 2.31 14.29 5.58
N VAL A 111 1.34 14.69 4.75
CA VAL A 111 1.33 14.45 3.30
C VAL A 111 2.53 15.10 2.60
N SER A 112 2.93 16.31 3.05
CA SER A 112 4.07 17.02 2.48
C SER A 112 5.41 16.35 2.81
N VAL A 113 5.51 15.72 3.98
CA VAL A 113 6.67 14.93 4.39
C VAL A 113 6.71 13.61 3.62
N THR A 114 5.56 12.95 3.44
CA THR A 114 5.51 11.67 2.72
C THR A 114 5.90 11.79 1.25
N ARG A 115 5.72 12.95 0.63
CA ARG A 115 6.15 13.21 -0.76
C ARG A 115 7.67 13.33 -0.92
N LEU A 116 8.43 13.43 0.17
CA LEU A 116 9.89 13.49 0.15
C LEU A 116 10.54 12.10 0.19
N LEU A 117 9.75 11.07 0.45
CA LEU A 117 10.15 9.66 0.52
C LEU A 117 9.72 8.92 -0.74
#